data_AF-A0A960TN94-F1
#
_entry.id   AF-A0A960TN94-F1
#
_cell.length_a   1.000
_cell.length_b   1.000
_cell.length_c   1.000
_cell.angle_alpha   90.00
_cell.angle_beta   90.00
_cell.angle_gamma   90.00
#
_symmetry.space_group_name_H-M   'P 1'
#
loop_
_entity.id
_entity.type
_entity.pdbx_description
1 polymer ?
#
loop_
_entity_poly.entity_id
_entity_poly.type
_entity_poly.pdbx_seq_one_letter_code
_entity_poly.pdbx_strand_id
1 'polypeptide(L)'
;MISSFQPDQIHFRIWMVLIFFITALTFSCRNKKIYEEPKSSIQEGVLNLRDWDTSKEPKIVLNGEWNFYWNEWIGDPSSLSQFLNDPEKVPLLKPIPKAWQYLEWK
;
A
#
# COMPACT_ATOMS: atom_id res chain seq x y z
N MET A 1 49.71 -40.08 18.78
CA MET A 1 49.49 -40.75 17.48
C MET A 1 48.31 -40.08 16.83
N ILE A 2 48.57 -39.20 15.87
CA ILE A 2 47.56 -38.31 15.27
C ILE A 2 46.76 -39.17 14.28
N SER A 3 45.47 -39.35 14.52
CA SER A 3 44.59 -40.15 13.67
C SER A 3 44.65 -39.64 12.24
N SER A 4 45.01 -40.51 11.30
CA SER A 4 45.05 -40.26 9.87
C SER A 4 43.71 -39.71 9.38
N PHE A 5 43.71 -38.44 9.02
CA PHE A 5 42.55 -37.72 8.51
C PHE A 5 42.31 -38.15 7.06
N GLN A 6 41.29 -38.98 6.82
CA GLN A 6 40.98 -39.48 5.47
C GLN A 6 40.26 -38.40 4.64
N PRO A 7 40.76 -38.06 3.43
CA PRO A 7 40.26 -36.97 2.61
C PRO A 7 38.79 -37.14 2.19
N ASP A 8 38.32 -38.37 2.06
CA ASP A 8 36.95 -38.71 1.64
C ASP A 8 35.88 -38.19 2.62
N GLN A 9 36.23 -38.13 3.92
CA GLN A 9 35.36 -37.59 4.98
C GLN A 9 35.27 -36.06 4.94
N ILE A 10 36.30 -35.37 4.43
CA ILE A 10 36.33 -33.91 4.33
C ILE A 10 35.37 -33.45 3.23
N HIS A 11 35.43 -34.11 2.07
CA HIS A 11 34.54 -33.81 0.95
C HIS A 11 33.08 -34.01 1.32
N PHE A 12 32.75 -35.10 2.00
CA PHE A 12 31.40 -35.36 2.50
C PHE A 12 30.90 -34.27 3.47
N ARG A 13 31.75 -33.83 4.41
CA ARG A 13 31.41 -32.76 5.36
C ARG A 13 31.24 -31.41 4.67
N ILE A 14 32.07 -31.08 3.69
CA ILE A 14 31.95 -29.86 2.89
C ILE A 14 30.62 -29.86 2.12
N TRP A 15 30.28 -30.97 1.46
CA TRP A 15 29.01 -31.11 0.74
C TRP A 15 27.80 -30.97 1.65
N MET A 16 27.85 -31.55 2.85
CA MET A 16 26.78 -31.45 3.84
C MET A 16 26.54 -29.99 4.29
N VAL A 17 27.62 -29.24 4.56
CA VAL A 17 27.53 -27.82 4.94
C VAL A 17 27.01 -26.97 3.79
N LEU A 18 27.43 -27.27 2.56
CA LEU A 18 27.00 -26.54 1.37
C LEU A 18 25.50 -26.75 1.08
N ILE A 19 25.00 -27.98 1.22
CA ILE A 19 23.56 -28.30 1.10
C ILE A 19 22.75 -27.61 2.21
N PHE A 20 23.25 -27.58 3.45
CA PHE A 20 22.59 -26.88 4.56
C PHE A 20 22.49 -25.37 4.29
N PHE A 21 23.54 -24.74 3.78
CA PHE A 21 23.51 -23.31 3.42
C PHE A 21 22.54 -23.02 2.28
N ILE A 22 22.53 -23.84 1.22
CA ILE A 22 21.61 -23.67 0.09
C ILE A 22 20.15 -23.80 0.54
N THR A 23 19.84 -24.82 1.36
CA THR A 23 18.47 -25.03 1.87
C THR A 23 18.03 -23.90 2.80
N ALA A 24 18.91 -23.40 3.68
CA ALA A 24 18.62 -22.25 4.53
C ALA A 24 18.33 -20.96 3.73
N LEU A 25 19.09 -20.71 2.65
CA LEU A 25 18.86 -19.56 1.77
C LEU A 25 17.51 -19.63 1.04
N THR A 26 17.08 -20.83 0.62
CA THR A 26 15.76 -20.99 -0.05
C THR A 26 14.56 -20.83 0.90
N PHE A 27 14.74 -21.10 2.20
CA PHE A 27 13.64 -20.99 3.18
C PHE A 27 13.34 -19.53 3.57
N SER A 28 14.31 -18.63 3.42
CA SER A 28 14.19 -17.21 3.82
C SER A 28 13.31 -16.37 2.88
N CYS A 29 13.05 -16.84 1.66
CA CYS A 29 12.26 -16.11 0.65
C CYS A 29 10.73 -16.30 0.78
N ARG A 30 10.23 -16.96 1.84
CA ARG A 30 8.83 -17.36 1.93
C ARG A 30 7.87 -16.33 2.54
N ASN A 31 8.39 -15.18 2.99
CA ASN A 31 7.60 -14.12 3.62
C ASN A 31 7.43 -12.87 2.76
N LYS A 32 7.32 -13.01 1.44
CA LYS A 32 6.64 -11.95 0.68
C LYS A 32 5.18 -12.03 1.09
N LYS A 33 4.72 -11.05 1.88
CA LYS A 33 3.29 -10.74 1.97
C LYS A 33 2.85 -10.51 0.54
N ILE A 34 2.21 -11.51 -0.05
CA ILE A 34 1.45 -11.34 -1.28
C ILE A 34 0.35 -10.40 -0.83
N TYR A 35 0.51 -9.12 -1.13
CA TYR A 35 -0.64 -8.24 -1.19
C TYR A 35 -1.45 -8.83 -2.33
N GLU A 36 -2.47 -9.62 -2.00
CA GLU A 36 -3.47 -9.98 -2.98
C GLU A 36 -3.95 -8.66 -3.56
N GLU A 37 -3.74 -8.47 -4.87
CA GLU A 37 -4.34 -7.33 -5.54
C GLU A 37 -5.84 -7.40 -5.25
N PRO A 38 -6.44 -6.27 -4.82
CA PRO A 38 -7.86 -6.27 -4.49
C PRO A 38 -8.61 -6.86 -5.67
N LYS A 39 -9.46 -7.86 -5.37
CA LYS A 39 -10.17 -8.66 -6.37
C LYS A 39 -10.98 -7.80 -7.35
N SER A 40 -11.32 -6.57 -6.93
CA SER A 40 -11.82 -5.51 -7.78
C SER A 40 -10.68 -4.74 -8.46
N SER A 41 -10.33 -5.11 -9.69
CA SER A 41 -9.56 -4.21 -10.56
C SER A 41 -10.45 -3.06 -11.02
N ILE A 42 -9.98 -1.82 -10.89
CA ILE A 42 -10.64 -0.66 -11.50
C ILE A 42 -10.40 -0.76 -13.00
N GLN A 43 -11.46 -1.02 -13.78
CA GLN A 43 -11.39 -1.06 -15.23
C GLN A 43 -12.08 0.17 -15.79
N GLU A 44 -11.33 1.03 -16.48
CA GLU A 44 -11.86 2.22 -17.15
C GLU A 44 -12.65 3.15 -16.21
N GLY A 45 -12.23 3.26 -14.95
CA GLY A 45 -12.92 4.06 -13.93
C GLY A 45 -14.16 3.41 -13.32
N VAL A 46 -14.53 2.20 -13.77
CA VAL A 46 -15.60 1.41 -13.16
C VAL A 46 -15.01 0.50 -12.10
N LEU A 47 -15.36 0.79 -10.84
CA LEU A 47 -15.09 -0.08 -9.71
C LEU A 47 -16.32 -0.98 -9.48
N ASN A 48 -16.24 -2.24 -9.91
CA ASN A 48 -17.31 -3.21 -9.69
C ASN A 48 -17.25 -3.75 -8.25
N LEU A 49 -18.17 -3.30 -7.40
CA LEU A 49 -18.27 -3.67 -6.00
C LEU A 49 -19.32 -4.75 -5.71
N ARG A 50 -19.90 -5.41 -6.73
CA ARG A 50 -21.00 -6.38 -6.53
C ARG A 50 -20.61 -7.55 -5.61
N ASP A 51 -19.36 -7.97 -5.67
CA ASP A 51 -18.82 -9.07 -4.86
C ASP A 51 -18.02 -8.58 -3.64
N TRP A 52 -18.05 -7.26 -3.37
CA TRP A 52 -17.32 -6.67 -2.24
C TRP A 52 -18.00 -7.02 -0.91
N ASP A 53 -17.29 -7.76 -0.07
CA ASP A 53 -17.75 -8.13 1.27
C ASP A 53 -17.04 -7.26 2.32
N THR A 54 -17.78 -6.32 2.91
CA THR A 54 -17.26 -5.38 3.91
C THR A 54 -16.79 -6.03 5.21
N SER A 55 -17.11 -7.31 5.45
CA SER A 55 -16.62 -8.06 6.61
C SER A 55 -15.24 -8.68 6.38
N LYS A 56 -14.83 -8.86 5.12
CA LYS A 56 -13.57 -9.52 4.73
C LYS A 56 -12.56 -8.55 4.12
N GLU A 57 -13.04 -7.53 3.44
CA GLU A 57 -12.21 -6.55 2.75
C GLU A 57 -12.01 -5.29 3.61
N PRO A 58 -10.80 -4.70 3.64
CA PRO A 58 -10.52 -3.52 4.44
C PRO A 58 -11.28 -2.30 3.91
N LYS A 59 -12.01 -1.61 4.81
CA LYS A 59 -12.65 -0.33 4.50
C LYS A 59 -11.82 0.83 5.05
N ILE A 60 -11.57 1.82 4.21
CA ILE A 60 -11.00 3.10 4.63
C ILE A 60 -12.16 4.08 4.87
N VAL A 61 -12.24 4.61 6.09
CA VAL A 61 -13.20 5.67 6.44
C VAL A 61 -12.60 7.01 6.05
N LEU A 62 -13.29 7.75 5.19
CA LEU A 62 -12.89 9.09 4.72
C LEU A 62 -13.62 10.23 5.44
N ASN A 63 -14.37 9.91 6.50
CA ASN A 63 -15.07 10.91 7.30
C ASN A 63 -14.06 11.77 8.08
N GLY A 64 -14.38 13.05 8.27
CA GLY A 64 -13.52 13.99 8.98
C GLY A 64 -13.64 15.40 8.42
N GLU A 65 -12.68 16.26 8.78
CA GLU A 65 -12.56 17.61 8.25
C GLU A 65 -11.80 17.61 6.93
N TRP A 66 -12.37 18.28 5.93
CA TRP A 66 -11.80 18.38 4.59
C TRP A 66 -11.61 19.82 4.18
N ASN A 67 -10.55 20.06 3.41
CA ASN A 67 -10.32 21.33 2.74
C ASN A 67 -11.38 21.53 1.65
N PHE A 68 -12.13 22.61 1.76
CA PHE A 68 -13.21 22.95 0.86
C PHE A 68 -13.02 24.37 0.31
N TYR A 69 -13.03 24.49 -1.02
CA TYR A 69 -12.79 25.74 -1.74
C TYR A 69 -14.07 26.19 -2.44
N TRP A 70 -14.89 26.99 -1.76
CA TRP A 70 -16.14 27.51 -2.31
C TRP A 70 -15.88 28.68 -3.27
N ASN A 71 -16.63 28.77 -4.36
CA ASN A 71 -16.49 29.81 -5.41
C ASN A 71 -15.12 29.87 -6.12
N GLU A 72 -14.30 28.84 -6.00
CA GLU A 72 -13.01 28.72 -6.68
C GLU A 72 -13.13 27.73 -7.85
N TRP A 73 -12.86 28.18 -9.08
CA TRP A 73 -12.92 27.34 -10.26
C TRP A 73 -11.51 26.90 -10.67
N ILE A 74 -11.20 25.63 -10.48
CA ILE A 74 -9.97 25.02 -10.98
C ILE A 74 -10.26 24.50 -12.39
N GLY A 75 -10.13 25.39 -13.37
CA GLY A 75 -10.55 25.09 -14.75
C GLY A 75 -9.66 24.10 -15.50
N ASP A 76 -8.44 23.86 -15.02
CA ASP A 76 -7.50 22.92 -15.61
C ASP A 76 -6.99 21.97 -14.52
N PRO A 77 -7.21 20.65 -14.62
CA PRO A 77 -6.68 19.70 -13.65
C PRO A 77 -5.15 19.75 -13.49
N SER A 78 -4.43 20.16 -14.53
CA SER A 78 -2.97 20.29 -14.49
C SER A 78 -2.49 21.43 -13.57
N SER A 79 -3.36 22.42 -13.31
CA SER A 79 -3.05 23.55 -12.43
C SER A 79 -3.42 23.31 -10.96
N LEU A 80 -4.02 22.16 -10.62
CA LEU A 80 -4.42 21.83 -9.25
C LEU A 80 -3.27 21.93 -8.25
N SER A 81 -2.08 21.46 -8.63
CA SER A 81 -0.90 21.53 -7.75
C SER A 81 -0.47 22.97 -7.49
N GLN A 82 -0.58 23.86 -8.48
CA GLN A 82 -0.28 25.28 -8.31
C GLN A 82 -1.34 25.95 -7.44
N PHE A 83 -2.62 25.65 -7.68
CA PHE A 83 -3.75 26.15 -6.88
C PHE A 83 -3.62 25.77 -5.40
N LEU A 84 -3.27 24.52 -5.09
CA LEU A 84 -3.15 24.04 -3.70
C LEU A 84 -1.94 24.61 -2.97
N ASN A 85 -0.94 25.11 -3.69
CA ASN A 85 0.28 25.70 -3.12
C ASN A 85 0.21 27.24 -3.04
N ASP A 86 -0.87 27.85 -3.54
CA ASP A 86 -1.05 29.30 -3.51
C ASP A 86 -1.38 29.77 -2.08
N PRO A 87 -0.53 30.62 -1.45
CA PRO A 87 -0.77 31.08 -0.09
C PRO A 87 -2.01 31.96 0.05
N GLU A 88 -2.55 32.53 -1.04
CA GLU A 88 -3.81 33.28 -1.02
C GLU A 88 -5.05 32.37 -1.00
N LYS A 89 -4.90 31.10 -1.40
CA LYS A 89 -6.00 30.12 -1.44
C LYS A 89 -6.16 29.40 -0.11
N VAL A 90 -6.88 30.03 0.82
CA VAL A 90 -7.17 29.46 2.13
C VAL A 90 -8.40 28.54 2.08
N PRO A 91 -8.27 27.23 2.38
CA PRO A 91 -9.42 26.33 2.41
C PRO A 91 -10.31 26.57 3.63
N LEU A 92 -11.61 26.30 3.46
CA LEU A 92 -12.52 26.12 4.59
C LEU A 92 -12.45 24.66 5.05
N LEU A 93 -12.19 24.43 6.33
CA LEU A 93 -12.33 23.09 6.91
C LEU A 93 -13.81 22.78 7.11
N LYS A 94 -14.30 21.74 6.44
CA LYS A 94 -15.69 21.29 6.53
C LYS A 94 -15.79 19.80 6.88
N PRO A 95 -16.68 19.40 7.80
CA PRO A 95 -16.89 18.00 8.12
C PRO A 95 -17.63 17.29 7.00
N ILE A 96 -17.19 16.08 6.68
CA ILE A 96 -17.92 15.15 5.80
C ILE A 96 -18.17 13.79 6.50
N PRO A 97 -19.29 13.10 6.20
CA PRO A 97 -20.39 13.57 5.35
C PRO A 97 -21.25 14.62 6.07
N LYS A 98 -21.58 15.70 5.37
CA LYS A 98 -22.55 16.70 5.81
C LYS A 98 -23.25 17.29 4.59
N ALA A 99 -24.54 17.58 4.70
CA ALA A 99 -25.25 18.19 3.59
C ALA A 99 -24.75 19.62 3.36
N TRP A 100 -24.59 20.00 2.10
CA TRP A 100 -24.00 21.28 1.69
C TRP A 100 -24.79 22.47 2.22
N GLN A 101 -26.12 22.33 2.29
CA GLN A 101 -27.03 23.35 2.83
C GLN A 101 -26.79 23.68 4.32
N TYR A 102 -26.14 22.77 5.06
CA TYR A 102 -25.83 22.94 6.48
C TYR A 102 -24.37 23.33 6.74
N LEU A 103 -23.61 23.62 5.68
CA LEU A 103 -22.28 24.22 5.83
C LEU A 103 -22.48 25.71 6.03
N GLU A 104 -22.11 26.23 7.20
CA GLU A 104 -22.14 27.66 7.46
C GLU A 104 -21.15 28.36 6.51
N TRP A 105 -21.66 29.25 5.66
CA TRP A 105 -20.90 30.11 4.76
C TRP A 105 -20.65 31.43 5.50
N LYS A 106 -19.60 31.47 6.33
CA LYS A 106 -19.17 32.70 6.98
C LYS A 106 -18.38 33.57 6.02
#